data_AF-A0A941UW69-F1
#
_entry.id   AF-A0A941UW69-F1
#
_cell.length_a   1.000
_cell.length_b   1.000
_cell.length_c   1.000
_cell.angle_alpha   90.00
_cell.angle_beta   90.00
_cell.angle_gamma   90.00
#
_symmetry.space_group_name_H-M   'P 1'
#
loop_
_entity.id
_entity.type
_entity.pdbx_description
1 polymer ?
#
loop_
_entity_poly.entity_id
_entity_poly.type
_entity_poly.pdbx_seq_one_letter_code
_entity_poly.pdbx_strand_id
1 'polypeptide(L)' 'MIALIQRVTRASVTVDGSVVGTIEHGILALIGVEREDSTQNAERLAERLTGYRI' A
#
# COMPACT_ATOMS: atom_id res chain seq x y z
N MET A 1 -9.42 -8.66 -1.47
CA MET A 1 -8.48 -7.60 -1.07
C MET A 1 -7.72 -7.18 -2.29
N ILE A 2 -7.71 -5.88 -2.55
CA ILE A 2 -7.17 -5.29 -3.77
C ILE A 2 -6.10 -4.28 -3.36
N ALA A 3 -4.99 -4.23 -4.10
CA ALA A 3 -4.05 -3.12 -4.04
C ALA A 3 -3.91 -2.48 -5.42
N LEU A 4 -4.12 -1.18 -5.50
CA LEU A 4 -3.63 -0.36 -6.61
C LEU A 4 -2.26 0.18 -6.21
N ILE A 5 -1.22 -0.20 -6.95
CA ILE A 5 0.16 0.18 -6.65
C ILE A 5 0.68 1.24 -7.60
N GLN A 6 1.51 2.13 -7.06
CA GLN A 6 2.23 3.15 -7.82
C GLN A 6 3.70 3.11 -7.42
N ARG A 7 4.60 2.96 -8.39
CA ARG A 7 6.04 3.18 -8.18
C ARG A 7 6.26 4.68 -8.05
N VAL A 8 6.87 5.11 -6.95
CA VAL A 8 7.06 6.52 -6.62
C VAL A 8 8.51 6.83 -6.30
N THR A 9 8.94 8.06 -6.56
CA THR A 9 10.20 8.60 -6.02
C THR A 9 10.02 9.17 -4.63
N ARG A 10 8.78 9.54 -4.25
CA ARG A 10 8.34 9.92 -2.90
C ARG A 10 6.82 9.83 -2.79
N ALA A 11 6.29 9.63 -1.58
CA ALA A 11 4.86 9.78 -1.28
C ALA A 11 4.64 10.19 0.19
N SER A 12 3.54 10.90 0.47
CA SER A 12 3.19 11.30 1.84
C SER A 12 1.69 11.34 2.07
N VAL A 13 1.30 11.24 3.34
CA VAL A 13 -0.08 11.41 3.82
C VAL A 13 -0.10 12.59 4.78
N THR A 14 -1.03 13.51 4.56
CA THR A 14 -1.24 14.70 5.40
C THR A 14 -2.66 14.70 5.95
N VAL A 15 -2.81 14.91 7.25
CA VAL A 15 -4.09 15.07 7.95
C VAL A 15 -4.03 16.38 8.73
N ASP A 16 -5.04 17.24 8.56
CA ASP A 16 -5.11 18.56 9.20
C ASP A 16 -3.82 19.39 9.04
N GLY A 17 -3.21 19.35 7.85
CA GLY A 17 -1.98 20.07 7.52
C GLY A 17 -0.70 19.47 8.09
N SER A 18 -0.78 18.37 8.85
CA SER A 18 0.38 17.68 9.43
C SER A 18 0.69 16.38 8.68
N VAL A 19 1.96 16.16 8.34
CA VAL A 19 2.41 14.91 7.69
C VAL A 19 2.40 13.79 8.72
N VAL A 20 1.58 12.76 8.49
CA VAL A 20 1.43 11.59 9.38
C VAL A 20 2.19 10.37 8.87
N GLY A 21 2.66 10.41 7.62
CA GLY A 21 3.47 9.35 7.03
C GLY A 21 4.14 9.83 5.75
N THR A 22 5.38 9.38 5.53
CA THR A 22 6.14 9.70 4.32
C THR A 22 7.07 8.56 3.96
N ILE A 23 7.32 8.39 2.67
CA ILE A 23 8.33 7.50 2.10
C ILE A 23 9.10 8.22 1.00
N GLU A 24 10.35 7.81 0.80
CA GLU A 24 11.16 8.20 -0.36
C GLU A 24 10.85 7.27 -1.55
N HIS A 25 11.87 6.76 -2.24
CA HIS A 25 11.67 5.84 -3.36
C HIS A 25 11.04 4.52 -2.90
N GLY A 26 9.98 4.09 -3.57
CA GLY A 26 9.29 2.85 -3.21
C GLY A 26 7.95 2.69 -3.90
N ILE A 27 7.03 2.03 -3.19
CA ILE A 27 5.67 1.73 -3.65
C ILE A 27 4.65 2.41 -2.72
N LEU A 28 3.75 3.20 -3.30
CA LEU A 28 2.50 3.59 -2.66
C LEU A 28 1.43 2.56 -3.01
N ALA A 29 0.82 1.93 -2.01
CA ALA A 29 -0.26 0.97 -2.19
C ALA A 29 -1.57 1.52 -1.62
N LEU A 30 -2.57 1.67 -2.48
CA LEU A 30 -3.94 2.00 -2.09
C LEU A 30 -4.70 0.69 -1.89
N ILE A 31 -5.10 0.41 -0.65
CA ILE A 31 -5.69 -0.88 -0.26
C ILE A 31 -7.21 -0.79 -0.22
N GLY A 32 -7.87 -1.71 -0.91
CA GLY A 32 -9.31 -1.96 -0.82
C GLY A 32 -9.57 -3.29 -0.14
N VAL A 33 -10.35 -3.26 0.95
CA VAL A 33 -10.78 -4.45 1.69
C VAL A 33 -12.21 -4.81 1.27
N GLU A 34 -12.43 -6.06 0.91
CA GLU A 34 -13.71 -6.61 0.47
C GLU A 34 -14.38 -7.41 1.59
N ARG A 35 -15.70 -7.62 1.50
CA ARG A 35 -16.50 -8.23 2.58
C ARG A 35 -16.03 -9.62 3.00
N GLU A 36 -15.51 -10.39 2.06
CA GLU A 36 -15.09 -11.79 2.26
C GLU A 36 -13.58 -11.90 2.50
N ASP A 37 -12.87 -10.78 2.69
CA ASP A 37 -11.46 -10.82 3.00
C ASP A 37 -11.19 -11.37 4.40
N SER A 38 -10.14 -12.19 4.45
CA SER A 38 -9.59 -12.73 5.68
C SER A 38 -8.14 -12.30 5.87
N THR A 39 -7.56 -12.62 7.02
CA THR A 39 -6.12 -12.42 7.29
C THR A 39 -5.25 -13.10 6.22
N GLN A 40 -5.67 -14.27 5.71
CA GLN A 40 -4.93 -14.98 4.66
C GLN A 40 -4.87 -14.17 3.35
N ASN A 41 -5.92 -13.41 3.03
CA ASN A 41 -5.93 -12.51 1.88
C ASN A 41 -4.89 -11.39 2.05
N ALA A 42 -4.77 -10.85 3.26
CA ALA A 42 -3.82 -9.80 3.61
C ALA A 42 -2.37 -10.29 3.53
N GLU A 43 -2.06 -11.47 4.10
CA GLU A 43 -0.73 -12.09 4.05
C GLU A 43 -0.30 -12.33 2.60
N ARG A 44 -1.18 -12.92 1.80
CA ARG A 44 -0.93 -13.16 0.37
C ARG A 44 -0.70 -11.87 -0.41
N LEU A 45 -1.43 -10.80 -0.09
CA LEU A 45 -1.23 -9.51 -0.73
C LEU A 45 0.13 -8.90 -0.32
N ALA A 46 0.51 -8.97 0.95
CA ALA A 46 1.79 -8.46 1.44
C ALA A 46 2.99 -9.17 0.80
N GLU A 47 2.93 -10.50 0.66
CA GLU A 47 3.95 -11.28 -0.06
C GLU A 47 4.05 -10.84 -1.53
N ARG A 48 2.91 -10.64 -2.20
CA ARG A 48 2.89 -10.19 -3.60
C ARG A 48 3.47 -8.79 -3.76
N LEU A 49 3.16 -7.86 -2.86
CA LEU A 49 3.64 -6.48 -2.92
C LEU A 49 5.16 -6.40 -2.71
N THR A 50 5.70 -7.16 -1.77
CA THR A 50 7.14 -7.18 -1.49
C THR A 50 7.95 -7.90 -2.58
N GLY A 51 7.35 -8.88 -3.25
CA GLY A 51 7.97 -9.59 -4.38
C GLY A 51 7.71 -8.97 -5.78
N TYR A 52 6.91 -7.91 -5.87
CA TYR A 52 6.48 -7.35 -7.16
C TYR A 52 7.65 -6.65 -7.87
N ARG A 53 7.98 -7.11 -9.09
CA ARG A 53 9.10 -6.58 -9.87
C ARG A 53 8.64 -5.41 -10.74
N ILE A 54 8.74 -4.20 -10.21
CA ILE A 54 8.38 -2.94 -10.90
C ILE A 54 9.41 -1.84 -10.68
#